data_AF-A0A970YWX8-F1
#
_entry.id   AF-A0A970YWX8-F1
#
_cell.length_a   1.000
_cell.length_b   1.000
_cell.length_c   1.000
_cell.angle_alpha   90.00
_cell.angle_beta   90.00
_cell.angle_gamma   90.00
#
_symmetry.space_group_name_H-M   'P 1'
#
loop_
_entity.id
_entity.type
_entity.pdbx_description
1 polymer ?
#
loop_
_entity_poly.entity_id
_entity_poly.type
_entity_poly.pdbx_seq_one_letter_code
_entity_poly.pdbx_strand_id
1 'polypeptide(L)'
;VSEVIAKPFKVAWPPYMFRVAKQKNAKDIYKIVLVYFVYLSFWFGLAVALLSKELIIILTTPEYYDAYLIVPIVVTSYILFGMVSILIAGIHIQKKTKYGSIFTIISAVVNTICNFLLIPKFGMMGAAISTIISYLVLNAGIFYYSQKLYPINHEFGRMIKLFVSAAILYGIGTLTVYSGNMIITIILKSLIVIMFPIFLYLLKFYKKEEIYQITTYYNGKIKPFFSKFM
;
A
#
# COMPACT_ATOMS: atom_id res chain seq x y z
N VAL A 1 8.29 -2.23 -2.91
CA VAL A 1 6.91 -1.68 -2.98
C VAL A 1 6.86 -0.26 -3.55
N SER A 2 7.64 0.68 -3.01
CA SER A 2 7.74 2.05 -3.54
C SER A 2 8.18 2.11 -5.00
N GLU A 3 9.26 1.41 -5.35
CA GLU A 3 9.80 1.43 -6.73
C GLU A 3 8.94 0.65 -7.73
N VAL A 4 8.32 -0.46 -7.30
CA VAL A 4 7.57 -1.36 -8.20
C VAL A 4 6.15 -0.87 -8.46
N ILE A 5 5.51 -0.25 -7.47
CA ILE A 5 4.10 0.16 -7.56
C ILE A 5 3.98 1.68 -7.52
N ALA A 6 4.55 2.32 -6.50
CA ALA A 6 4.32 3.74 -6.28
C ALA A 6 5.01 4.60 -7.35
N LYS A 7 6.19 4.21 -7.88
CA LYS A 7 6.92 5.01 -8.88
C LYS A 7 6.25 5.00 -10.25
N PRO A 8 5.91 3.85 -10.89
CA PRO A 8 5.14 3.86 -12.12
C PRO A 8 3.82 4.62 -11.96
N PHE A 9 3.15 4.42 -10.82
CA PHE A 9 1.93 5.14 -10.50
C PHE A 9 2.15 6.66 -10.41
N LYS A 10 3.19 7.13 -9.70
CA LYS A 10 3.53 8.56 -9.60
C LYS A 10 3.83 9.22 -10.95
N VAL A 11 4.35 8.47 -11.92
CA VAL A 11 4.60 8.99 -13.28
C VAL A 11 3.31 9.03 -14.08
N ALA A 12 2.51 7.97 -14.04
CA ALA A 12 1.29 7.85 -14.86
C ALA A 12 0.09 8.63 -14.29
N TRP A 13 0.01 8.78 -12.98
CA TRP A 13 -1.17 9.28 -12.30
C TRP A 13 -1.44 10.78 -12.47
N PRO A 14 -0.46 11.70 -12.36
CA PRO A 14 -0.73 13.13 -12.49
C PRO A 14 -1.47 13.54 -13.78
N PRO A 15 -1.06 13.11 -14.99
CA PRO A 15 -1.80 13.45 -16.21
C PRO A 15 -3.18 12.77 -16.25
N TYR A 16 -3.28 11.54 -15.74
CA TYR A 16 -4.54 10.80 -15.69
C TYR A 16 -5.54 11.46 -14.72
N MET A 17 -5.08 11.92 -13.57
CA MET A 17 -5.83 12.64 -12.55
C MET A 17 -6.51 13.88 -13.15
N PHE A 18 -5.76 14.76 -13.83
CA PHE A 18 -6.35 15.94 -14.45
C PHE A 18 -7.36 15.61 -15.56
N ARG A 19 -7.17 14.50 -16.28
CA ARG A 19 -8.14 14.01 -17.26
C ARG A 19 -9.42 13.50 -16.58
N VAL A 20 -9.29 12.71 -15.51
CA VAL A 20 -10.43 12.19 -14.72
C VAL A 20 -11.20 13.32 -14.05
N ALA A 21 -10.52 14.37 -13.59
CA ALA A 21 -11.15 15.51 -12.94
C ALA A 21 -12.21 16.22 -13.82
N LYS A 22 -12.15 16.06 -15.15
CA LYS A 22 -13.13 16.59 -16.11
C LYS A 22 -14.37 15.71 -16.31
N GLN A 23 -14.38 14.49 -15.76
CA GLN A 23 -15.49 13.54 -15.92
C GLN A 23 -16.57 13.74 -14.85
N LYS A 24 -17.83 13.46 -15.19
CA LYS A 24 -18.96 13.59 -14.25
C LYS A 24 -18.83 12.66 -13.03
N ASN A 25 -18.20 11.50 -13.20
CA ASN A 25 -17.98 10.47 -12.17
C ASN A 25 -16.56 10.51 -11.58
N ALA A 26 -15.85 11.65 -11.65
CA ALA A 26 -14.46 11.79 -11.21
C ALA A 26 -14.23 11.26 -9.78
N LYS A 27 -15.12 11.63 -8.84
CA LYS A 27 -15.02 11.24 -7.42
C LYS A 27 -15.07 9.72 -7.21
N ASP A 28 -15.90 9.02 -7.96
CA ASP A 28 -16.01 7.56 -7.88
C ASP A 28 -14.75 6.88 -8.43
N ILE A 29 -14.18 7.44 -9.51
CA ILE A 29 -12.92 6.96 -10.06
C ILE A 29 -11.78 7.16 -9.05
N TYR A 30 -11.67 8.34 -8.42
CA TYR A 30 -10.66 8.59 -7.38
C TYR A 30 -10.75 7.61 -6.22
N LYS A 31 -11.97 7.35 -5.77
CA LYS A 31 -12.28 6.39 -4.71
C LYS A 31 -11.82 4.98 -5.07
N ILE A 32 -12.18 4.49 -6.26
CA ILE A 32 -11.79 3.16 -6.74
C ILE A 32 -10.27 3.07 -6.87
N VAL A 33 -9.64 4.06 -7.49
CA VAL A 33 -8.19 4.07 -7.69
C VAL A 33 -7.44 4.03 -6.36
N LEU A 34 -7.86 4.81 -5.35
CA LEU A 34 -7.25 4.74 -4.02
C LEU A 34 -7.35 3.34 -3.42
N VAL A 35 -8.55 2.75 -3.42
CA VAL A 35 -8.79 1.44 -2.81
C VAL A 35 -7.96 0.35 -3.49
N TYR A 36 -7.91 0.32 -4.82
CA TYR A 36 -7.17 -0.70 -5.55
C TYR A 36 -5.65 -0.46 -5.56
N PHE A 37 -5.20 0.80 -5.51
CA PHE A 37 -3.78 1.12 -5.27
C PHE A 37 -3.33 0.57 -3.92
N VAL A 38 -4.12 0.81 -2.86
CA VAL A 38 -3.82 0.32 -1.51
C VAL A 38 -3.90 -1.21 -1.46
N TYR A 39 -4.89 -1.82 -2.13
CA TYR A 39 -5.00 -3.28 -2.26
C TYR A 39 -3.74 -3.90 -2.87
N LEU A 40 -3.29 -3.42 -4.03
CA LEU A 40 -2.08 -3.93 -4.68
C LEU A 40 -0.86 -3.68 -3.78
N SER A 41 -0.76 -2.49 -3.19
CA SER A 41 0.36 -2.12 -2.34
C SER A 41 0.48 -3.02 -1.10
N PHE A 42 -0.65 -3.39 -0.46
CA PHE A 42 -0.66 -4.36 0.64
C PHE A 42 -0.38 -5.78 0.16
N TRP A 43 -0.88 -6.19 -1.01
CA TRP A 43 -0.66 -7.54 -1.51
C TRP A 43 0.82 -7.81 -1.80
N PHE A 44 1.47 -6.92 -2.55
CA PHE A 44 2.91 -6.99 -2.79
C PHE A 44 3.72 -6.68 -1.52
N GLY A 45 3.22 -5.79 -0.67
CA GLY A 45 3.85 -5.48 0.61
C GLY A 45 3.90 -6.68 1.54
N LEU A 46 2.83 -7.47 1.60
CA LEU A 46 2.77 -8.71 2.35
C LEU A 46 3.80 -9.72 1.84
N ALA A 47 3.95 -9.84 0.51
CA ALA A 47 4.97 -10.71 -0.09
C ALA A 47 6.38 -10.31 0.34
N VAL A 48 6.71 -9.02 0.23
CA VAL A 48 8.02 -8.49 0.65
C VAL A 48 8.24 -8.69 2.15
N ALA A 49 7.22 -8.41 2.97
CA ALA A 49 7.33 -8.55 4.42
C ALA A 49 7.54 -10.00 4.87
N LEU A 50 6.78 -10.95 4.33
CA LEU A 50 6.88 -12.37 4.71
C LEU A 50 8.18 -13.01 4.24
N LEU A 51 8.60 -12.74 3.00
CA LEU A 51 9.80 -13.34 2.40
C LEU A 51 11.09 -12.59 2.75
N SER A 52 11.01 -11.46 3.45
CA SER A 52 12.15 -10.60 3.76
C SER A 52 13.29 -11.35 4.46
N LYS A 53 12.97 -12.19 5.44
CA LYS A 53 13.97 -12.94 6.21
C LYS A 53 14.78 -13.87 5.30
N GLU A 54 14.10 -14.65 4.47
CA GLU A 54 14.74 -15.59 3.55
C GLU A 54 15.56 -14.86 2.49
N LEU A 55 15.03 -13.77 1.94
CA LEU A 55 15.73 -12.97 0.94
C LEU A 55 16.99 -12.32 1.51
N ILE A 56 16.92 -11.78 2.74
CA ILE A 56 18.09 -11.19 3.42
C ILE A 56 19.14 -12.27 3.69
N ILE A 57 18.75 -13.47 4.16
CA ILE A 57 19.69 -14.57 4.39
C ILE A 57 20.40 -15.01 3.09
N ILE A 58 19.69 -15.06 1.96
CA ILE A 58 20.27 -15.44 0.66
C ILE A 58 21.22 -14.36 0.12
N LEU A 59 20.89 -13.09 0.32
CA LEU A 59 21.53 -11.98 -0.38
C LEU A 59 22.57 -11.22 0.45
N THR A 60 22.64 -11.46 1.76
CA THR A 60 23.46 -10.65 2.69
C THR A 60 24.22 -11.51 3.69
N THR A 61 25.14 -10.88 4.42
CA THR A 61 25.94 -11.52 5.46
C THR A 61 25.21 -11.52 6.82
N PRO A 62 25.62 -12.38 7.78
CA PRO A 62 24.95 -12.53 9.07
C PRO A 62 24.72 -11.24 9.85
N GLU A 63 25.59 -10.24 9.68
CA GLU A 63 25.48 -8.92 10.33
C GLU A 63 24.21 -8.16 9.91
N TYR A 64 23.60 -8.51 8.78
CA TYR A 64 22.41 -7.85 8.25
C TYR A 64 21.12 -8.64 8.47
N TYR A 65 21.17 -9.82 9.07
CA TYR A 65 20.00 -10.68 9.19
C TYR A 65 18.88 -10.01 9.95
N ASP A 66 19.18 -9.28 11.04
CA ASP A 66 18.16 -8.59 11.83
C ASP A 66 17.41 -7.48 11.08
N ALA A 67 17.88 -7.06 9.90
CA ALA A 67 17.18 -6.07 9.08
C ALA A 67 15.77 -6.53 8.66
N TYR A 68 15.47 -7.83 8.63
CA TYR A 68 14.13 -8.31 8.29
C TYR A 68 13.05 -7.81 9.27
N LEU A 69 13.43 -7.53 10.53
CA LEU A 69 12.51 -7.13 11.59
C LEU A 69 11.82 -5.79 11.32
N ILE A 70 12.50 -4.87 10.61
CA ILE A 70 11.94 -3.55 10.28
C ILE A 70 11.16 -3.54 8.96
N VAL A 71 11.33 -4.55 8.10
CA VAL A 71 10.76 -4.57 6.75
C VAL A 71 9.24 -4.39 6.74
N PRO A 72 8.44 -5.06 7.59
CA PRO A 72 6.98 -4.86 7.59
C PRO A 72 6.59 -3.40 7.85
N ILE A 73 7.26 -2.75 8.81
CA ILE A 73 6.98 -1.35 9.20
C ILE A 73 7.40 -0.40 8.08
N VAL A 74 8.56 -0.63 7.47
CA VAL A 74 9.06 0.16 6.35
C VAL A 74 8.15 0.00 5.13
N VAL A 75 7.71 -1.22 4.83
CA VAL A 75 6.75 -1.49 3.75
C VAL A 75 5.46 -0.72 3.99
N THR A 76 4.85 -0.81 5.18
CA THR A 76 3.64 -0.05 5.51
C THR A 76 3.86 1.46 5.39
N SER A 77 5.02 1.96 5.80
CA SER A 77 5.39 3.37 5.64
C SER A 77 5.38 3.79 4.17
N TYR A 78 5.93 2.98 3.26
CA TYR A 78 5.89 3.27 1.84
C TYR A 78 4.49 3.17 1.22
N ILE A 79 3.61 2.30 1.74
CA ILE A 79 2.19 2.26 1.33
C ILE A 79 1.52 3.59 1.68
N LEU A 80 1.70 4.08 2.91
CA LEU A 80 1.21 5.39 3.35
C LEU A 80 1.75 6.51 2.46
N PHE A 81 3.05 6.51 2.17
CA PHE A 81 3.62 7.50 1.26
C PHE A 81 3.05 7.41 -0.17
N GLY A 82 2.74 6.21 -0.64
CA GLY A 82 2.06 6.00 -1.91
C GLY A 82 0.65 6.63 -1.94
N MET A 83 -0.12 6.46 -0.87
CA MET A 83 -1.48 7.02 -0.75
C MET A 83 -1.51 8.54 -0.94
N VAL A 84 -0.47 9.24 -0.49
CA VAL A 84 -0.34 10.71 -0.64
C VAL A 84 -0.48 11.13 -2.11
N SER A 85 0.07 10.38 -3.05
CA SER A 85 0.02 10.69 -4.48
C SER A 85 -1.40 10.72 -5.05
N ILE A 86 -2.33 9.99 -4.42
CA ILE A 86 -3.75 9.94 -4.81
C ILE A 86 -4.53 10.96 -3.99
N LEU A 87 -4.29 11.02 -2.68
CA LEU A 87 -5.02 11.91 -1.76
C LEU A 87 -4.77 13.38 -2.05
N ILE A 88 -3.60 13.75 -2.57
CA ILE A 88 -3.28 15.15 -2.91
C ILE A 88 -4.10 15.70 -4.10
N ALA A 89 -4.87 14.85 -4.80
CA ALA A 89 -5.65 15.25 -5.97
C ALA A 89 -6.55 16.47 -5.72
N GLY A 90 -7.29 16.51 -4.61
CA GLY A 90 -8.17 17.64 -4.29
C GLY A 90 -7.42 18.97 -4.14
N ILE A 91 -6.21 18.92 -3.57
CA ILE A 91 -5.33 20.08 -3.42
C ILE A 91 -4.83 20.57 -4.78
N HIS A 92 -4.42 19.65 -5.66
CA HIS A 92 -3.94 20.00 -7.01
C HIS A 92 -5.04 20.52 -7.92
N ILE A 93 -6.21 19.86 -7.92
CA ILE A 93 -7.38 20.27 -8.72
C ILE A 93 -7.80 21.70 -8.36
N GLN A 94 -7.81 22.03 -7.07
CA GLN A 94 -8.17 23.37 -6.59
C GLN A 94 -7.00 24.38 -6.60
N LYS A 95 -5.85 24.00 -7.18
CA LYS A 95 -4.64 24.85 -7.29
C LYS A 95 -4.15 25.40 -5.94
N LYS A 96 -4.39 24.70 -4.83
CA LYS A 96 -3.94 25.09 -3.48
C LYS A 96 -2.66 24.35 -3.07
N THR A 97 -1.72 24.19 -4.00
CA THR A 97 -0.49 23.36 -3.87
C THR A 97 0.35 23.69 -2.64
N LYS A 98 0.28 24.92 -2.13
CA LYS A 98 0.92 25.34 -0.87
C LYS A 98 0.63 24.39 0.30
N TYR A 99 -0.59 23.85 0.40
CA TYR A 99 -0.94 22.95 1.50
C TYR A 99 -0.19 21.62 1.41
N GLY A 100 0.04 21.10 0.20
CA GLY A 100 0.88 19.92 0.00
C GLY A 100 2.29 20.14 0.55
N SER A 101 2.90 21.28 0.20
CA SER A 101 4.25 21.65 0.66
C SER A 101 4.30 21.86 2.18
N ILE A 102 3.30 22.54 2.76
CA ILE A 102 3.21 22.77 4.21
C ILE A 102 3.21 21.43 4.97
N PHE A 103 2.36 20.48 4.57
CA PHE A 103 2.31 19.18 5.25
C PHE A 103 3.55 18.33 5.01
N THR A 104 4.20 18.46 3.85
CA THR A 104 5.52 17.84 3.63
C THR A 104 6.57 18.37 4.60
N ILE A 105 6.62 19.69 4.81
CA ILE A 105 7.56 20.32 5.77
C ILE A 105 7.23 19.87 7.20
N ILE A 106 5.96 19.90 7.61
CA ILE A 106 5.53 19.41 8.93
C ILE A 106 5.92 17.94 9.12
N SER A 107 5.66 17.10 8.12
CA SER A 107 6.04 15.69 8.13
C SER A 107 7.55 15.51 8.27
N ALA A 108 8.36 16.28 7.55
CA ALA A 108 9.82 16.24 7.66
C ALA A 108 10.29 16.63 9.06
N VAL A 109 9.77 17.72 9.63
CA VAL A 109 10.09 18.16 10.99
C VAL A 109 9.72 17.09 12.04
N VAL A 110 8.51 16.52 11.94
CA VAL A 110 8.09 15.42 12.81
C VAL A 110 9.02 14.22 12.65
N ASN A 111 9.42 13.87 11.43
CA ASN A 111 10.34 12.76 11.20
C ASN A 111 11.68 13.01 11.89
N THR A 112 12.26 14.20 11.72
CA THR A 112 13.53 14.58 12.34
C THR A 112 13.45 14.51 13.87
N ILE A 113 12.40 15.09 14.48
CA ILE A 113 12.21 15.04 15.94
C ILE A 113 12.05 13.60 16.42
N CYS A 114 11.20 12.80 15.78
CA CYS A 114 11.01 11.41 16.16
C CYS A 114 12.31 10.61 16.03
N ASN A 115 13.11 10.82 14.97
CA ASN A 115 14.39 10.14 14.81
C ASN A 115 15.35 10.49 15.96
N PHE A 116 15.48 11.76 16.33
CA PHE A 116 16.32 12.17 17.47
C PHE A 116 15.89 11.55 18.80
N LEU A 117 14.59 11.30 18.99
CA LEU A 117 14.05 10.71 20.23
C LEU A 117 14.08 9.17 20.24
N LEU A 118 13.83 8.54 19.08
CA LEU A 118 13.60 7.09 18.98
C LEU A 118 14.84 6.31 18.56
N ILE A 119 15.73 6.86 17.71
CA ILE A 119 16.95 6.15 17.29
C ILE A 119 17.84 5.83 18.49
N PRO A 120 18.11 6.77 19.44
CA PRO A 120 18.97 6.44 20.58
C PRO A 120 18.43 5.31 21.48
N LYS A 121 17.11 5.11 21.49
CA LYS A 121 16.44 4.11 22.34
C LYS A 121 16.17 2.78 21.64
N PHE A 122 15.87 2.81 20.34
CA PHE A 122 15.36 1.67 19.57
C PHE A 122 16.18 1.37 18.31
N GLY A 123 17.27 2.10 18.06
CA GLY A 123 18.13 1.93 16.89
C GLY A 123 17.36 1.98 15.56
N MET A 124 17.58 0.97 14.72
CA MET A 124 16.94 0.83 13.41
C MET A 124 15.40 0.78 13.50
N MET A 125 14.85 0.14 14.53
CA MET A 125 13.40 0.11 14.79
C MET A 125 12.85 1.52 15.06
N GLY A 126 13.61 2.33 15.80
CA GLY A 126 13.28 3.74 16.06
C GLY A 126 13.17 4.57 14.79
N ALA A 127 14.07 4.36 13.82
CA ALA A 127 14.02 5.04 12.52
C ALA A 127 12.79 4.60 11.69
N ALA A 128 12.47 3.30 11.69
CA ALA A 128 11.29 2.77 11.00
C ALA A 128 9.98 3.34 11.59
N ILE A 129 9.87 3.39 12.92
CA ILE A 129 8.71 3.98 13.62
C ILE A 129 8.64 5.50 13.38
N SER A 130 9.76 6.21 13.36
CA SER A 130 9.79 7.64 13.03
C SER A 130 9.25 7.93 11.63
N THR A 131 9.54 7.03 10.69
CA THR A 131 9.06 7.12 9.30
C THR A 131 7.56 6.90 9.20
N ILE A 132 7.03 5.87 9.87
CA ILE A 132 5.59 5.60 9.83
C ILE A 132 4.78 6.74 10.47
N ILE A 133 5.23 7.27 11.61
CA ILE A 133 4.60 8.40 12.29
C ILE A 133 4.57 9.63 11.37
N SER A 134 5.71 9.95 10.75
CA SER A 134 5.80 11.09 9.85
C SER A 134 4.85 10.97 8.65
N TYR A 135 4.77 9.80 8.02
CA TYR A 135 3.86 9.60 6.90
C TYR A 135 2.40 9.53 7.31
N LEU A 136 2.07 9.10 8.54
CA LEU A 136 0.73 9.24 9.08
C LEU A 136 0.34 10.72 9.23
N VAL A 137 1.24 11.56 9.76
CA VAL A 137 1.02 13.02 9.85
C VAL A 137 0.81 13.64 8.46
N LEU A 138 1.66 13.25 7.49
CA LEU A 138 1.52 13.71 6.11
C LEU A 138 0.17 13.32 5.49
N ASN A 139 -0.21 12.05 5.62
CA ASN A 139 -1.48 11.55 5.09
C ASN A 139 -2.66 12.21 5.76
N ALA A 140 -2.67 12.36 7.09
CA ALA A 140 -3.75 12.99 7.82
C ALA A 140 -3.95 14.44 7.39
N GLY A 141 -2.86 15.22 7.29
CA GLY A 141 -2.91 16.61 6.85
C GLY A 141 -3.40 16.78 5.42
N ILE A 142 -2.83 16.01 4.49
CA ILE A 142 -3.23 16.05 3.07
C ILE A 142 -4.67 15.56 2.91
N PHE A 143 -5.05 14.47 3.57
CA PHE A 143 -6.41 13.95 3.52
C PHE A 143 -7.43 14.99 4.01
N TYR A 144 -7.20 15.57 5.19
CA TYR A 144 -8.10 16.56 5.78
C TYR A 144 -8.32 17.76 4.85
N TYR A 145 -7.25 18.35 4.33
CA TYR A 145 -7.36 19.51 3.44
C TYR A 145 -7.91 19.15 2.05
N SER A 146 -7.51 18.00 1.50
CA SER A 146 -8.03 17.52 0.23
C SER A 146 -9.54 17.26 0.32
N GLN A 147 -10.01 16.64 1.40
CA GLN A 147 -11.42 16.39 1.64
C GLN A 147 -12.22 17.69 1.79
N LYS A 148 -11.64 18.71 2.45
CA LYS A 148 -12.25 20.05 2.58
C LYS A 148 -12.39 20.76 1.22
N LEU A 149 -11.42 20.58 0.34
CA LEU A 149 -11.34 21.25 -0.97
C LEU A 149 -12.11 20.51 -2.08
N TYR A 150 -12.14 19.18 -2.01
CA TYR A 150 -12.76 18.31 -3.00
C TYR A 150 -13.26 17.03 -2.29
N PRO A 151 -14.48 17.04 -1.73
CA PRO A 151 -14.95 15.97 -0.88
C PRO A 151 -15.21 14.69 -1.70
N ILE A 152 -14.46 13.64 -1.39
CA ILE A 152 -14.59 12.29 -1.97
C ILE A 152 -15.06 11.35 -0.87
N ASN A 153 -16.05 10.49 -1.16
CA ASN A 153 -16.56 9.52 -0.20
C ASN A 153 -15.65 8.27 -0.15
N HIS A 154 -14.51 8.40 0.52
CA HIS A 154 -13.51 7.34 0.68
C HIS A 154 -14.04 6.16 1.50
N GLU A 155 -13.71 4.94 1.07
CA GLU A 155 -14.16 3.70 1.71
C GLU A 155 -13.18 3.24 2.80
N PHE A 156 -13.17 3.98 3.92
CA PHE A 156 -12.31 3.65 5.07
C PHE A 156 -12.51 2.23 5.58
N GLY A 157 -13.75 1.72 5.60
CA GLY A 157 -14.02 0.34 5.97
C GLY A 157 -13.30 -0.69 5.10
N ARG A 158 -13.15 -0.43 3.79
CA ARG A 158 -12.38 -1.30 2.88
C ARG A 158 -10.89 -1.19 3.15
N MET A 159 -10.37 0.02 3.40
CA MET A 159 -8.96 0.23 3.74
C MET A 159 -8.58 -0.46 5.07
N ILE A 160 -9.45 -0.41 6.08
CA ILE A 160 -9.26 -1.13 7.35
C ILE A 160 -9.22 -2.64 7.10
N LYS A 161 -10.14 -3.18 6.28
CA LYS A 161 -10.12 -4.61 5.93
C LYS A 161 -8.79 -5.03 5.28
N LEU A 162 -8.21 -4.21 4.39
CA LEU A 162 -6.90 -4.47 3.77
C LEU A 162 -5.77 -4.50 4.80
N PHE A 163 -5.75 -3.54 5.72
CA PHE A 163 -4.74 -3.48 6.76
C PHE A 163 -4.83 -4.67 7.70
N VAL A 164 -6.04 -4.97 8.19
CA VAL A 164 -6.30 -6.07 9.12
C VAL A 164 -6.01 -7.42 8.45
N SER A 165 -6.41 -7.63 7.20
CA SER A 165 -6.10 -8.87 6.48
C SER A 165 -4.60 -9.06 6.29
N ALA A 166 -3.87 -8.00 5.92
CA ALA A 166 -2.42 -8.06 5.78
C ALA A 166 -1.74 -8.36 7.12
N ALA A 167 -2.18 -7.71 8.20
CA ALA A 167 -1.63 -7.93 9.54
C ALA A 167 -1.87 -9.36 10.05
N ILE A 168 -3.08 -9.90 9.86
CA ILE A 168 -3.43 -11.28 10.25
C ILE A 168 -2.58 -12.28 9.46
N LEU A 169 -2.53 -12.15 8.13
CA LEU A 169 -1.77 -13.09 7.29
C LEU A 169 -0.26 -13.00 7.53
N TYR A 170 0.25 -11.80 7.81
CA TYR A 170 1.64 -11.61 8.23
C TYR A 170 1.92 -12.30 9.58
N GLY A 171 1.03 -12.12 10.56
CA GLY A 171 1.14 -12.79 11.86
C GLY A 171 1.10 -14.32 11.75
N ILE A 172 0.17 -14.86 10.97
CA ILE A 172 0.10 -16.30 10.69
C ILE A 172 1.41 -16.77 10.04
N GLY A 173 1.84 -16.13 8.95
CA GLY A 173 3.03 -16.56 8.22
C GLY A 173 4.35 -16.45 8.98
N THR A 174 4.42 -15.60 10.01
CA THR A 174 5.62 -15.47 10.86
C THR A 174 5.60 -16.41 12.07
N LEU A 175 4.43 -16.72 12.62
CA LEU A 175 4.29 -17.55 13.82
C LEU A 175 4.17 -19.05 13.52
N THR A 176 3.58 -19.44 12.38
CA THR A 176 3.26 -20.85 12.10
C THR A 176 4.23 -21.52 11.12
N VAL A 177 4.95 -20.74 10.31
CA VAL A 177 5.80 -21.28 9.24
C VAL A 177 7.26 -21.28 9.70
N TYR A 178 7.66 -22.36 10.37
CA TYR A 178 9.07 -22.66 10.65
C TYR A 178 9.34 -24.12 10.31
N SER A 179 9.87 -24.39 9.12
CA SER A 179 10.00 -25.76 8.62
C SER A 179 11.44 -26.33 8.67
N GLY A 180 12.43 -25.63 9.23
CA GLY A 180 13.85 -26.02 9.22
C GLY A 180 14.50 -26.02 7.83
N ASN A 181 13.74 -26.37 6.79
CA ASN A 181 14.08 -26.29 5.38
C ASN A 181 13.58 -24.96 4.78
N MET A 182 14.52 -24.19 4.22
CA MET A 182 14.27 -22.87 3.64
C MET A 182 13.30 -22.90 2.46
N ILE A 183 13.40 -23.88 1.56
CA ILE A 183 12.56 -23.98 0.36
C ILE A 183 11.09 -24.17 0.76
N ILE A 184 10.84 -25.06 1.72
CA ILE A 184 9.49 -25.32 2.24
C ILE A 184 8.92 -24.04 2.90
N THR A 185 9.75 -23.31 3.66
CA THR A 185 9.32 -22.04 4.27
C THR A 185 8.93 -20.99 3.21
N ILE A 186 9.71 -20.86 2.14
CA ILE A 186 9.40 -19.95 1.01
C ILE A 186 8.08 -20.35 0.34
N ILE A 187 7.87 -21.65 0.08
CA ILE A 187 6.65 -22.15 -0.56
C ILE A 187 5.42 -21.84 0.32
N LEU A 188 5.48 -22.17 1.61
CA LEU A 188 4.36 -21.93 2.54
C LEU A 188 4.03 -20.45 2.68
N LYS A 189 5.05 -19.58 2.81
CA LYS A 189 4.86 -18.12 2.84
C LYS A 189 4.27 -17.58 1.53
N SER A 190 4.70 -18.11 0.38
CA SER A 190 4.17 -17.74 -0.93
C SER A 190 2.69 -18.14 -1.07
N LEU A 191 2.29 -19.29 -0.55
CA LEU A 191 0.89 -19.70 -0.50
C LEU A 191 0.04 -18.72 0.34
N ILE A 192 0.54 -18.28 1.50
CA ILE A 192 -0.14 -17.28 2.34
C ILE A 192 -0.35 -15.95 1.58
N VAL A 193 0.64 -15.51 0.80
CA VAL A 193 0.52 -14.31 -0.05
C VAL A 193 -0.57 -14.51 -1.10
N ILE A 194 -0.65 -15.69 -1.73
CA ILE A 194 -1.68 -16.02 -2.72
C ILE A 194 -3.07 -16.11 -2.08
N MET A 195 -3.17 -16.44 -0.78
CA MET A 195 -4.43 -16.45 -0.04
C MET A 195 -4.98 -15.05 0.26
N PHE A 196 -4.18 -13.98 0.13
CA PHE A 196 -4.62 -12.61 0.48
C PHE A 196 -5.89 -12.14 -0.27
N PRO A 197 -6.00 -12.27 -1.61
CA PRO A 197 -7.24 -11.95 -2.33
C PRO A 197 -8.44 -12.79 -1.90
N ILE A 198 -8.21 -14.09 -1.62
CA ILE A 198 -9.25 -15.04 -1.20
C ILE A 198 -9.79 -14.64 0.18
N PHE A 199 -8.90 -14.30 1.11
CA PHE A 199 -9.27 -13.84 2.43
C PHE A 199 -10.08 -12.53 2.38
N LEU A 200 -9.72 -11.62 1.47
CA LEU A 200 -10.49 -10.39 1.25
C LEU A 200 -11.88 -10.65 0.64
N TYR A 201 -12.00 -11.68 -0.20
CA TYR A 201 -13.30 -12.13 -0.70
C TYR A 201 -14.22 -12.57 0.44
N LEU A 202 -13.69 -13.35 1.41
CA LEU A 202 -14.42 -13.77 2.61
C LEU A 202 -14.88 -12.58 3.46
N LEU A 203 -14.04 -11.54 3.58
CA LEU A 203 -14.37 -10.30 4.29
C LEU A 203 -15.36 -9.39 3.55
N LYS A 204 -15.93 -9.83 2.42
CA LYS A 204 -16.83 -9.04 1.56
C LYS A 204 -16.20 -7.70 1.18
N PHE A 205 -14.93 -7.72 0.78
CA PHE A 205 -14.20 -6.53 0.34
C PHE A 205 -14.65 -6.06 -1.06
N TYR A 206 -14.88 -7.00 -1.97
CA TYR A 206 -15.26 -6.73 -3.35
C TYR A 206 -16.76 -6.45 -3.44
N LYS A 207 -17.14 -5.35 -4.08
CA LYS A 207 -18.55 -5.05 -4.33
C LYS A 207 -19.09 -5.92 -5.46
N LYS A 208 -20.38 -6.25 -5.40
CA LYS A 208 -21.07 -7.01 -6.47
C LYS A 208 -20.93 -6.34 -7.84
N GLU A 209 -20.99 -5.01 -7.88
CA GLU A 209 -20.79 -4.21 -9.10
C GLU A 209 -19.37 -4.37 -9.68
N GLU A 210 -18.34 -4.39 -8.83
CA GLU A 210 -16.95 -4.58 -9.24
C GLU A 210 -16.73 -5.99 -9.77
N ILE A 211 -17.27 -7.01 -9.08
CA ILE A 211 -17.22 -8.41 -9.52
C ILE A 211 -17.93 -8.59 -10.87
N TYR A 212 -19.09 -7.96 -11.06
CA TYR A 212 -19.83 -8.00 -12.31
C TYR A 212 -19.03 -7.38 -13.46
N GLN A 213 -18.41 -6.21 -13.24
CA GLN A 213 -17.56 -5.57 -14.26
C GLN A 213 -16.36 -6.45 -14.65
N ILE A 214 -15.69 -7.07 -13.68
CA ILE A 214 -14.57 -7.99 -13.93
C ILE A 214 -15.05 -9.21 -14.72
N THR A 215 -16.19 -9.79 -14.34
CA THR A 215 -16.77 -10.97 -15.01
C THR A 215 -17.18 -10.67 -16.44
N THR A 216 -17.84 -9.53 -16.68
CA THR A 216 -18.23 -9.08 -18.02
C THR A 216 -17.01 -8.77 -18.89
N TYR A 217 -15.98 -8.13 -18.33
CA TYR A 217 -14.73 -7.89 -19.05
C TYR A 217 -13.99 -9.18 -19.40
N TYR A 218 -13.90 -10.12 -18.45
CA TYR A 218 -13.30 -11.43 -18.67
C TYR A 218 -14.02 -12.18 -19.79
N ASN A 219 -15.34 -12.29 -19.72
CA ASN A 219 -16.14 -12.98 -20.72
C ASN A 219 -16.12 -12.28 -22.10
N GLY A 220 -16.04 -10.95 -22.13
CA GLY A 220 -16.09 -10.17 -23.37
C GLY A 220 -14.76 -10.01 -24.11
N LYS A 221 -13.62 -9.99 -23.40
CA LYS A 221 -12.30 -9.76 -24.02
C LYS A 221 -11.26 -10.83 -23.75
N ILE A 222 -11.21 -11.36 -22.52
CA ILE A 222 -10.15 -12.30 -22.11
C ILE A 222 -10.46 -13.71 -22.60
N LYS A 223 -11.67 -14.20 -22.35
CA LYS A 223 -12.12 -15.54 -22.79
C LYS A 223 -12.02 -15.73 -24.32
N PRO A 224 -12.46 -14.77 -25.16
CA PRO A 224 -12.31 -14.88 -26.61
C PRO A 224 -10.85 -14.74 -27.10
N PHE A 225 -10.02 -14.02 -26.35
CA PHE A 225 -8.59 -13.91 -26.66
C PHE A 225 -7.87 -15.25 -26.44
N PHE A 226 -8.10 -15.90 -25.30
CA PHE A 226 -7.49 -17.20 -25.01
C PHE A 226 -8.05 -18.33 -25.88
N SER A 227 -9.33 -18.29 -26.24
CA SER A 227 -9.92 -19.26 -27.18
C SER A 227 -9.40 -19.13 -28.61
N LYS A 228 -8.60 -18.11 -28.92
CA LYS A 228 -7.94 -17.93 -30.22
C LYS A 228 -6.53 -18.56 -30.27
N PHE A 229 -6.01 -18.97 -29.12
CA PHE A 229 -4.71 -19.62 -28.94
C PHE A 229 -4.82 -21.11 -28.56
N MET A 230 -6.05 -21.62 -28.44
CA MET A 230 -6.39 -23.02 -28.22
C MET A 230 -7.03 -23.56 -29.49
#